data_AF-A0A356WHH4-F1
#
_entry.id   AF-A0A356WHH4-F1
#
_cell.length_a   1.000
_cell.length_b   1.000
_cell.length_c   1.000
_cell.angle_alpha   90.00
_cell.angle_beta   90.00
_cell.angle_gamma   90.00
#
_symmetry.space_group_name_H-M   'P 1'
#
loop_
_entity.id
_entity.type
_entity.pdbx_description
1 polymer ?
#
loop_
_entity_poly.entity_id
_entity_poly.type
_entity_poly.pdbx_seq_one_letter_code
_entity_poly.pdbx_strand_id
1 'polypeptide(L)'
;MGFPSDLEIARKATAKPLTDIAAQMGIGSEFLEPYGKSLAKISLDAIDSLKSRPKAKYVVVTAITPTPLGEGKTTTTVGLGQAMKHIGKKATISLRQPSMGPTFGIKGGAAGGGYSQVIPMELLNLHLTGDFHAVTAAHNLLSAMVDNHLHQGNELDLDIDNITWRRVMDVNDRSLRNVIIGLGTKEDGVVRQTGFDITAASEVMAILALAKSKEDMRARFARIVVGYDTKGKPVTAEQLSAAGSMAVIMADAIKPNLLQTIENTPVIVHSGPFGNIAHGNSSIVGDLIGIHSGDYLITEAGFGADMGAEKFFNIKCRASGLVPDAAVLVATVRALKAHSGKYK
;
A
#
# COMPACT_ATOMS: atom_id res chain seq x y z
N MET A 1 20.41 31.85 6.40
CA MET A 1 19.93 30.77 7.29
C MET A 1 19.65 29.55 6.43
N GLY A 2 20.20 28.38 6.77
CA GLY A 2 19.95 27.14 6.02
C GLY A 2 18.53 26.65 6.27
N PHE A 3 17.88 26.10 5.23
CA PHE A 3 16.60 25.43 5.38
C PHE A 3 16.83 24.12 6.17
N PRO A 4 16.06 23.85 7.25
CA PRO A 4 16.25 22.63 8.04
C PRO A 4 15.93 21.39 7.21
N SER A 5 16.59 20.28 7.50
CA SER A 5 16.29 18.99 6.87
C SER A 5 14.91 18.48 7.27
N ASP A 6 14.33 17.61 6.44
CA ASP A 6 13.00 17.04 6.70
C ASP A 6 12.94 16.33 8.06
N LEU A 7 13.99 15.60 8.44
CA LEU A 7 14.07 14.90 9.71
C LEU A 7 14.12 15.85 10.91
N GLU A 8 14.83 16.97 10.79
CA GLU A 8 14.87 18.00 11.84
C GLU A 8 13.50 18.67 12.02
N ILE A 9 12.77 18.90 10.93
CA ILE A 9 11.39 19.41 10.99
C ILE A 9 10.48 18.38 11.68
N ALA A 10 10.54 17.11 11.26
CA ALA A 10 9.71 16.03 11.81
C ALA A 10 9.94 15.84 13.32
N ARG A 11 11.19 15.89 13.79
CA ARG A 11 11.53 15.72 15.21
C ARG A 11 11.09 16.89 16.09
N LYS A 12 10.94 18.08 15.53
CA LYS A 12 10.47 19.28 16.25
C LYS A 12 8.95 19.35 16.34
N ALA A 13 8.22 18.54 15.55
CA ALA A 13 6.76 18.57 15.54
C ALA A 13 6.17 18.02 16.85
N THR A 14 5.11 18.66 17.35
CA THR A 14 4.37 18.20 18.54
C THR A 14 3.16 17.39 18.10
N ALA A 15 3.28 16.06 18.16
CA ALA A 15 2.19 15.15 17.85
C ALA A 15 1.09 15.20 18.93
N LYS A 16 -0.18 15.19 18.51
CA LYS A 16 -1.31 15.00 19.42
C LYS A 16 -1.53 13.51 19.71
N PRO A 17 -2.18 13.16 20.84
CA PRO A 17 -2.68 11.81 21.07
C PRO A 17 -3.53 11.32 19.88
N LEU A 18 -3.34 10.05 19.47
CA LEU A 18 -4.09 9.52 18.33
C LEU A 18 -5.59 9.40 18.58
N THR A 19 -6.03 9.33 19.84
CA THR A 19 -7.45 9.45 20.22
C THR A 19 -8.03 10.79 19.78
N ASP A 20 -7.28 11.89 19.89
CA ASP A 20 -7.71 13.21 19.47
C ASP A 20 -7.71 13.34 17.94
N ILE A 21 -6.77 12.65 17.27
CA ILE A 21 -6.74 12.57 15.81
C ILE A 21 -7.94 11.78 15.28
N ALA A 22 -8.24 10.63 15.89
CA ALA A 22 -9.41 9.82 15.55
C ALA A 22 -10.73 10.56 15.82
N ALA A 23 -10.81 11.31 16.93
CA ALA A 23 -11.98 12.13 17.24
C ALA A 23 -12.26 13.19 16.16
N GLN A 24 -11.22 13.76 15.52
CA GLN A 24 -11.40 14.68 14.38
C GLN A 24 -12.09 14.00 13.19
N MET A 25 -11.89 12.69 13.03
CA MET A 25 -12.52 11.84 12.02
C MET A 25 -13.91 11.34 12.44
N GLY A 26 -14.34 11.60 13.68
CA GLY A 26 -15.54 11.00 14.26
C GLY A 26 -15.38 9.53 14.65
N ILE A 27 -14.15 9.04 14.79
CA ILE A 27 -13.83 7.67 15.19
C ILE A 27 -13.62 7.62 16.71
N GLY A 28 -14.40 6.78 17.39
CA GLY A 28 -14.26 6.51 18.82
C GLY A 28 -13.00 5.70 19.15
N SER A 29 -12.50 5.82 20.37
CA SER A 29 -11.30 5.11 20.84
C SER A 29 -11.44 3.59 20.84
N GLU A 30 -12.66 3.08 20.93
CA GLU A 30 -13.00 1.66 20.85
C GLU A 30 -12.68 1.03 19.49
N PHE A 31 -12.55 1.85 18.44
CA PHE A 31 -12.13 1.40 17.11
C PHE A 31 -10.62 1.55 16.88
N LEU A 32 -9.86 2.01 17.88
CA LEU A 32 -8.41 2.14 17.78
C LEU A 32 -7.70 0.98 18.48
N GLU A 33 -6.74 0.40 17.78
CA GLU A 33 -5.82 -0.59 18.32
C GLU A 33 -4.42 0.03 18.40
N PRO A 34 -3.96 0.50 19.57
CA PRO A 34 -2.70 1.22 19.68
C PRO A 34 -1.47 0.34 19.40
N TYR A 35 -0.55 0.86 18.60
CA TYR A 35 0.80 0.34 18.39
C TYR A 35 1.80 1.30 19.03
N GLY A 36 1.99 1.13 20.34
CA GLY A 36 2.70 2.11 21.14
C GLY A 36 1.92 3.43 21.26
N LYS A 37 2.63 4.56 21.28
CA LYS A 37 2.02 5.89 21.53
C LYS A 37 1.69 6.69 20.27
N SER A 38 2.33 6.35 19.16
CA SER A 38 2.36 7.21 17.95
C SER A 38 1.78 6.54 16.71
N LEU A 39 1.28 5.30 16.82
CA LEU A 39 0.59 4.57 15.78
C LEU A 39 -0.64 3.87 16.38
N ALA A 40 -1.69 3.72 15.57
CA ALA A 40 -2.83 2.87 15.89
C ALA A 40 -3.35 2.26 14.60
N LYS A 41 -3.87 1.03 14.68
CA LYS A 41 -4.74 0.48 13.62
C LYS A 41 -6.17 0.93 13.87
N ILE A 42 -6.94 1.09 12.79
CA ILE A 42 -8.36 1.41 12.83
C ILE A 42 -9.14 0.11 12.52
N SER A 43 -10.03 -0.29 13.42
CA SER A 43 -10.94 -1.44 13.20
C SER A 43 -11.77 -1.23 11.94
N LEU A 44 -12.06 -2.33 11.24
CA LEU A 44 -12.96 -2.31 10.07
C LEU A 44 -14.39 -1.92 10.45
N ASP A 45 -14.79 -2.12 11.71
CA ASP A 45 -16.11 -1.75 12.23
C ASP A 45 -16.35 -0.22 12.17
N ALA A 46 -15.27 0.57 12.06
CA ALA A 46 -15.36 2.01 11.82
C ALA A 46 -16.05 2.35 10.49
N ILE A 47 -16.03 1.46 9.49
CA ILE A 47 -16.73 1.66 8.22
C ILE A 47 -18.24 1.75 8.47
N ASP A 48 -18.80 0.78 9.19
CA ASP A 48 -20.24 0.73 9.43
C ASP A 48 -20.68 1.80 10.45
N SER A 49 -19.84 2.11 11.45
CA SER A 49 -20.15 3.17 12.42
C SER A 49 -20.22 4.57 11.80
N LEU A 50 -19.44 4.83 10.74
CA LEU A 50 -19.42 6.11 10.03
C LEU A 50 -20.39 6.18 8.84
N LYS A 51 -20.94 5.05 8.38
CA LYS A 51 -21.70 4.92 7.12
C LYS A 51 -22.91 5.84 6.98
N SER A 52 -23.54 6.22 8.09
CA SER A 52 -24.70 7.13 8.11
C SER A 52 -24.33 8.60 7.91
N ARG A 53 -23.05 8.95 8.02
CA ARG A 53 -22.54 10.31 7.86
C ARG A 53 -22.50 10.69 6.38
N PRO A 54 -22.61 11.98 6.04
CA PRO A 54 -22.44 12.43 4.66
C PRO A 54 -21.05 12.06 4.12
N LYS A 55 -20.97 11.82 2.82
CA LYS A 55 -19.69 11.60 2.13
C LYS A 55 -18.93 12.91 2.01
N ALA A 56 -17.65 12.87 2.33
CA ALA A 56 -16.65 13.88 2.02
C ALA A 56 -16.47 14.00 0.51
N LYS A 57 -15.95 15.15 0.07
CA LYS A 57 -15.46 15.33 -1.29
C LYS A 57 -14.20 14.50 -1.50
N TYR A 58 -14.22 13.62 -2.49
CA TYR A 58 -13.13 12.70 -2.76
C TYR A 58 -12.17 13.30 -3.81
N VAL A 59 -10.98 13.68 -3.37
CA VAL A 59 -10.00 14.40 -4.18
C VAL A 59 -8.78 13.52 -4.41
N VAL A 60 -8.45 13.27 -5.68
CA VAL A 60 -7.24 12.55 -6.06
C VAL A 60 -6.13 13.52 -6.49
N VAL A 61 -4.95 13.37 -5.91
CA VAL A 61 -3.74 14.07 -6.32
C VAL A 61 -2.92 13.17 -7.24
N THR A 62 -2.59 13.68 -8.41
CA THR A 62 -1.73 13.04 -9.40
C THR A 62 -0.67 14.01 -9.87
N ALA A 63 0.20 13.61 -10.81
CA ALA A 63 1.25 14.46 -11.34
C ALA A 63 1.41 14.30 -12.84
N ILE A 64 2.15 15.21 -13.46
CA ILE A 64 2.69 15.00 -14.80
C ILE A 64 3.62 13.79 -14.83
N THR A 65 4.02 13.36 -16.03
CA THR A 65 4.98 12.27 -16.22
C THR A 65 6.26 12.53 -15.39
N PRO A 66 6.68 11.60 -14.51
CA PRO A 66 7.79 11.83 -13.59
C PRO A 66 9.09 12.16 -14.31
N THR A 67 9.87 13.07 -13.72
CA THR A 67 11.21 13.44 -14.18
C THR A 67 12.24 13.19 -13.07
N PRO A 68 13.55 13.10 -13.39
CA PRO A 68 14.60 12.97 -12.37
C PRO A 68 14.65 14.14 -11.35
N LEU A 69 13.94 15.24 -11.62
CA LEU A 69 13.96 16.46 -10.81
C LEU A 69 12.90 16.49 -9.72
N GLY A 70 11.93 15.57 -9.80
CA GLY A 70 10.82 15.45 -8.85
C GLY A 70 9.73 16.50 -9.02
N GLU A 71 8.48 16.07 -8.79
CA GLU A 71 7.30 16.94 -8.91
C GLU A 71 6.73 17.35 -7.54
N GLY A 72 7.02 16.59 -6.47
CA GLY A 72 6.53 16.90 -5.12
C GLY A 72 5.09 16.47 -4.83
N LYS A 73 4.57 15.46 -5.55
CA LYS A 73 3.18 15.01 -5.43
C LYS A 73 2.71 14.76 -4.00
N THR A 74 3.43 13.92 -3.24
CA THR A 74 3.03 13.58 -1.87
C THR A 74 3.14 14.77 -0.92
N THR A 75 4.13 15.65 -1.12
CA THR A 75 4.22 16.94 -0.42
C THR A 75 2.97 17.78 -0.69
N THR A 76 2.49 17.84 -1.93
CA THR A 76 1.24 18.53 -2.28
C THR A 76 0.02 17.85 -1.65
N THR A 77 -0.06 16.52 -1.65
CA THR A 77 -1.17 15.77 -1.01
C THR A 77 -1.27 16.12 0.48
N VAL A 78 -0.14 16.08 1.20
CA VAL A 78 -0.07 16.39 2.62
C VAL A 78 -0.37 17.86 2.89
N GLY A 79 0.25 18.77 2.12
CA GLY A 79 0.04 20.21 2.25
C GLY A 79 -1.39 20.64 1.95
N LEU A 80 -2.05 20.02 0.96
CA LEU A 80 -3.45 20.27 0.65
C LEU A 80 -4.36 19.86 1.81
N GLY A 81 -4.09 18.71 2.45
CA GLY A 81 -4.84 18.27 3.63
C GLY A 81 -4.64 19.18 4.85
N GLN A 82 -3.42 19.70 5.07
CA GLN A 82 -3.16 20.71 6.09
C GLN A 82 -3.91 22.03 5.79
N ALA A 83 -3.87 22.48 4.54
CA ALA A 83 -4.48 23.73 4.09
C ALA A 83 -5.99 23.79 4.36
N MET A 84 -6.71 22.65 4.30
CA MET A 84 -8.15 22.61 4.55
C MET A 84 -8.54 23.17 5.92
N LYS A 85 -7.74 22.90 6.96
CA LYS A 85 -8.00 23.42 8.31
C LYS A 85 -7.90 24.94 8.36
N HIS A 86 -6.97 25.53 7.60
CA HIS A 86 -6.76 26.99 7.53
C HIS A 86 -7.92 27.73 6.85
N ILE A 87 -8.77 27.02 6.11
CA ILE A 87 -9.99 27.56 5.51
C ILE A 87 -11.27 27.06 6.21
N GLY A 88 -11.14 26.51 7.43
CA GLY A 88 -12.27 26.05 8.24
C GLY A 88 -12.92 24.75 7.76
N LYS A 89 -12.20 23.92 7.00
CA LYS A 89 -12.66 22.61 6.50
C LYS A 89 -11.94 21.47 7.18
N LYS A 90 -12.62 20.33 7.33
CA LYS A 90 -12.06 19.10 7.90
C LYS A 90 -11.63 18.15 6.79
N ALA A 91 -10.36 17.78 6.79
CA ALA A 91 -9.81 16.84 5.81
C ALA A 91 -9.15 15.64 6.46
N THR A 92 -9.24 14.50 5.79
CA THR A 92 -8.45 13.30 6.05
C THR A 92 -7.61 12.99 4.83
N ILE A 93 -6.35 12.62 5.05
CA ILE A 93 -5.44 12.22 3.98
C ILE A 93 -5.37 10.69 3.94
N SER A 94 -5.35 10.07 2.75
CA SER A 94 -5.14 8.64 2.55
C SER A 94 -3.91 8.40 1.66
N LEU A 95 -2.86 7.79 2.21
CA LEU A 95 -1.58 7.53 1.56
C LEU A 95 -1.22 6.04 1.54
N ARG A 96 -0.28 5.71 0.66
CA ARG A 96 0.37 4.40 0.63
C ARG A 96 1.44 4.30 1.70
N GLN A 97 1.62 3.11 2.25
CA GLN A 97 2.83 2.75 2.98
C GLN A 97 3.99 2.54 1.98
N PRO A 98 5.16 3.15 2.20
CA PRO A 98 6.34 2.84 1.40
C PRO A 98 6.92 1.47 1.73
N SER A 99 7.52 0.83 0.73
CA SER A 99 8.43 -0.30 0.93
C SER A 99 9.65 0.14 1.72
N MET A 100 10.14 -0.73 2.61
CA MET A 100 11.33 -0.50 3.42
C MET A 100 12.62 -0.62 2.59
N GLY A 101 12.66 -1.49 1.58
CA GLY A 101 13.84 -1.74 0.76
C GLY A 101 14.48 -0.46 0.17
N PRO A 102 13.70 0.43 -0.48
CA PRO A 102 14.20 1.71 -0.99
C PRO A 102 14.76 2.67 0.06
N THR A 103 14.31 2.61 1.31
CA THR A 103 14.78 3.47 2.41
C THR A 103 16.29 3.31 2.65
N PHE A 104 16.81 2.10 2.45
CA PHE A 104 18.25 1.79 2.58
C PHE A 104 19.01 1.92 1.25
N GLY A 105 18.36 2.41 0.20
CA GLY A 105 18.94 2.65 -1.12
C GLY A 105 19.08 4.14 -1.43
N ILE A 106 18.58 4.56 -2.59
CA ILE A 106 18.75 5.93 -3.12
C ILE A 106 17.56 6.84 -2.75
N LYS A 107 16.38 6.27 -2.46
CA LYS A 107 15.16 7.06 -2.22
C LYS A 107 14.98 7.35 -0.73
N GLY A 108 15.10 8.64 -0.37
CA GLY A 108 14.62 9.16 0.91
C GLY A 108 13.09 9.05 1.07
N GLY A 109 12.62 9.17 2.31
CA GLY A 109 11.29 8.77 2.78
C GLY A 109 10.07 9.29 2.01
N ALA A 110 8.99 8.51 2.03
CA ALA A 110 7.76 8.75 1.24
C ALA A 110 6.67 9.53 2.01
N ALA A 111 7.06 10.32 3.01
CA ALA A 111 6.14 10.95 3.97
C ALA A 111 5.74 12.39 3.62
N GLY A 112 6.03 12.87 2.40
CA GLY A 112 5.98 14.29 2.04
C GLY A 112 7.36 14.95 2.16
N GLY A 113 7.43 16.25 2.43
CA GLY A 113 8.69 16.99 2.57
C GLY A 113 8.49 18.42 3.09
N GLY A 114 9.54 19.03 3.63
CA GLY A 114 9.49 20.37 4.22
C GLY A 114 8.49 20.44 5.38
N TYR A 115 7.58 21.42 5.38
CA TYR A 115 6.53 21.54 6.41
C TYR A 115 5.24 20.77 6.05
N SER A 116 5.29 19.94 5.01
CA SER A 116 4.17 19.07 4.64
C SER A 116 4.59 17.62 4.73
N GLN A 117 4.63 17.14 5.98
CA GLN A 117 5.07 15.79 6.32
C GLN A 117 4.06 15.05 7.19
N VAL A 118 4.03 13.72 7.03
CA VAL A 118 3.38 12.77 7.94
C VAL A 118 4.38 12.32 9.00
N ILE A 119 3.94 12.25 10.24
CA ILE A 119 4.76 11.87 11.40
C ILE A 119 4.14 10.69 12.18
N PRO A 120 4.98 9.83 12.79
CA PRO A 120 6.46 9.84 12.76
C PRO A 120 7.03 9.26 11.45
N MET A 121 7.93 10.00 10.80
CA MET A 121 8.53 9.61 9.51
C MET A 121 9.35 8.31 9.60
N GLU A 122 10.11 8.13 10.69
CA GLU A 122 10.97 6.96 10.89
C GLU A 122 10.14 5.66 10.92
N LEU A 123 9.00 5.68 11.60
CA LEU A 123 8.09 4.53 11.65
C LEU A 123 7.45 4.25 10.28
N LEU A 124 7.07 5.31 9.57
CA LEU A 124 6.44 5.20 8.24
C LEU A 124 7.36 4.56 7.20
N ASN A 125 8.67 4.81 7.25
CA ASN A 125 9.64 4.31 6.26
C ASN A 125 10.25 2.94 6.58
N LEU A 126 9.96 2.38 7.76
CA LEU A 126 10.50 1.10 8.21
C LEU A 126 9.38 0.06 8.33
N HIS A 127 9.11 -0.43 9.54
CA HIS A 127 8.18 -1.54 9.77
C HIS A 127 6.71 -1.10 9.85
N LEU A 128 6.46 0.18 10.15
CA LEU A 128 5.15 0.71 10.53
C LEU A 128 4.49 -0.20 11.59
N THR A 129 3.43 -0.91 11.22
CA THR A 129 2.68 -1.86 12.07
C THR A 129 2.84 -3.31 11.62
N GLY A 130 3.75 -3.58 10.66
CA GLY A 130 4.05 -4.94 10.18
C GLY A 130 3.26 -5.39 8.94
N ASP A 131 2.49 -4.52 8.29
CA ASP A 131 1.63 -4.90 7.16
C ASP A 131 2.41 -5.54 5.99
N PHE A 132 3.57 -4.99 5.64
CA PHE A 132 4.45 -5.57 4.61
C PHE A 132 5.04 -6.92 5.03
N HIS A 133 5.28 -7.13 6.33
CA HIS A 133 5.73 -8.43 6.84
C HIS A 133 4.64 -9.48 6.70
N ALA A 134 3.38 -9.12 7.02
CA ALA A 134 2.24 -9.99 6.82
C ALA A 134 2.04 -10.35 5.33
N VAL A 135 2.15 -9.37 4.42
CA VAL A 135 2.11 -9.62 2.96
C VAL A 135 3.22 -10.60 2.54
N THR A 136 4.43 -10.39 3.06
CA THR A 136 5.59 -11.26 2.77
C THR A 136 5.33 -12.68 3.26
N ALA A 137 4.86 -12.84 4.49
CA ALA A 137 4.55 -14.14 5.09
C ALA A 137 3.42 -14.86 4.35
N ALA A 138 2.33 -14.17 4.02
CA ALA A 138 1.21 -14.77 3.29
C ALA A 138 1.60 -15.19 1.87
N HIS A 139 2.38 -14.37 1.16
CA HIS A 139 2.88 -14.71 -0.17
C HIS A 139 3.80 -15.93 -0.12
N ASN A 140 4.78 -15.93 0.78
CA ASN A 140 5.77 -17.00 0.87
C ASN A 140 5.19 -18.30 1.46
N LEU A 141 4.11 -18.22 2.26
CA LEU A 141 3.33 -19.40 2.65
C LEU A 141 2.75 -20.07 1.41
N LEU A 142 2.13 -19.32 0.49
CA LEU A 142 1.60 -19.90 -0.75
C LEU A 142 2.73 -20.52 -1.59
N SER A 143 3.88 -19.87 -1.70
CA SER A 143 5.05 -20.45 -2.39
C SER A 143 5.51 -21.76 -1.73
N ALA A 144 5.54 -21.82 -0.40
CA ALA A 144 5.89 -23.04 0.35
C ALA A 144 4.85 -24.15 0.15
N MET A 145 3.56 -23.82 0.10
CA MET A 145 2.49 -24.80 -0.14
C MET A 145 2.52 -25.34 -1.57
N VAL A 146 2.86 -24.52 -2.57
CA VAL A 146 3.11 -24.97 -3.95
C VAL A 146 4.23 -26.01 -3.97
N ASP A 147 5.39 -25.70 -3.38
CA ASP A 147 6.55 -26.60 -3.39
C ASP A 147 6.31 -27.87 -2.56
N ASN A 148 5.59 -27.77 -1.44
CA ASN A 148 5.18 -28.93 -0.66
C ASN A 148 4.20 -29.82 -1.42
N HIS A 149 3.26 -29.24 -2.16
CA HIS A 149 2.33 -30.01 -3.02
C HIS A 149 3.08 -30.81 -4.09
N LEU A 150 4.10 -30.21 -4.72
CA LEU A 150 4.99 -30.93 -5.64
C LEU A 150 5.70 -32.09 -4.96
N HIS A 151 6.24 -31.86 -3.76
CA HIS A 151 6.97 -32.86 -2.98
C HIS A 151 6.09 -34.03 -2.53
N GLN A 152 4.84 -33.78 -2.14
CA GLN A 152 3.89 -34.78 -1.63
C GLN A 152 3.18 -35.62 -2.72
N GLY A 153 3.60 -35.50 -3.98
CA GLY A 153 3.09 -36.34 -5.08
C GLY A 153 2.35 -35.59 -6.18
N ASN A 154 2.22 -34.27 -6.10
CA ASN A 154 1.71 -33.40 -7.16
C ASN A 154 0.34 -33.83 -7.74
N GLU A 155 -0.65 -34.13 -6.88
CA GLU A 155 -1.97 -34.66 -7.32
C GLU A 155 -2.74 -33.71 -8.28
N LEU A 156 -2.42 -32.41 -8.24
CA LEU A 156 -2.97 -31.39 -9.15
C LEU A 156 -2.27 -31.33 -10.52
N ASP A 157 -1.30 -32.21 -10.77
CA ASP A 157 -0.54 -32.28 -12.03
C ASP A 157 0.09 -30.94 -12.43
N LEU A 158 0.57 -30.18 -11.43
CA LEU A 158 1.16 -28.86 -11.62
C LEU A 158 2.44 -29.00 -12.45
N ASP A 159 2.50 -28.29 -13.58
CA ASP A 159 3.68 -28.29 -14.43
C ASP A 159 4.74 -27.36 -13.84
N ILE A 160 5.91 -27.93 -13.52
CA ILE A 160 7.03 -27.26 -12.85
C ILE A 160 7.53 -26.06 -13.67
N ASP A 161 7.50 -26.17 -14.99
CA ASP A 161 7.98 -25.11 -15.89
C ASP A 161 6.94 -23.99 -16.10
N ASN A 162 5.68 -24.23 -15.70
CA ASN A 162 4.57 -23.28 -15.80
C ASN A 162 4.11 -22.72 -14.44
N ILE A 163 4.93 -22.82 -13.40
CA ILE A 163 4.71 -22.14 -12.11
C ILE A 163 5.06 -20.66 -12.25
N THR A 164 4.04 -19.80 -12.16
CA THR A 164 4.22 -18.35 -12.24
C THR A 164 4.42 -17.70 -10.86
N TRP A 165 4.02 -18.38 -9.78
CA TRP A 165 4.14 -17.85 -8.42
C TRP A 165 5.58 -17.91 -7.91
N ARG A 166 6.16 -16.73 -7.70
CA ARG A 166 7.51 -16.50 -7.19
C ARG A 166 7.52 -16.46 -5.66
N ARG A 167 8.57 -15.91 -5.07
CA ARG A 167 8.67 -15.54 -3.65
C ARG A 167 8.86 -14.03 -3.51
N VAL A 168 8.75 -13.48 -2.31
CA VAL A 168 9.00 -12.05 -2.08
C VAL A 168 9.80 -11.76 -0.83
N MET A 169 10.49 -10.61 -0.84
CA MET A 169 11.20 -10.03 0.29
C MET A 169 11.26 -8.51 0.16
N ASP A 170 11.07 -7.76 1.25
CA ASP A 170 11.04 -6.29 1.21
C ASP A 170 12.43 -5.65 1.34
N VAL A 171 13.39 -6.13 0.54
CA VAL A 171 14.77 -5.63 0.46
C VAL A 171 15.18 -5.57 -1.01
N ASN A 172 16.01 -4.58 -1.36
CA ASN A 172 16.54 -4.46 -2.71
C ASN A 172 17.69 -5.44 -2.96
N ASP A 173 17.36 -6.71 -3.21
CA ASP A 173 18.35 -7.75 -3.51
C ASP A 173 18.25 -8.23 -4.97
N ARG A 174 19.26 -7.86 -5.78
CA ARG A 174 19.31 -8.24 -7.19
C ARG A 174 19.70 -9.70 -7.42
N SER A 175 20.39 -10.33 -6.47
CA SER A 175 20.94 -11.67 -6.60
C SER A 175 19.84 -12.74 -6.53
N LEU A 176 18.70 -12.41 -5.93
CA LEU A 176 17.55 -13.30 -5.81
C LEU A 176 16.57 -13.23 -6.99
N ARG A 177 16.85 -12.43 -8.03
CA ARG A 177 15.94 -12.28 -9.19
C ARG A 177 15.68 -13.61 -9.91
N ASN A 178 16.71 -14.44 -10.02
CA ASN A 178 16.65 -15.78 -10.62
C ASN A 178 17.45 -16.74 -9.73
N VAL A 179 16.80 -17.78 -9.24
CA VAL A 179 17.41 -18.80 -8.37
C VAL A 179 16.93 -20.19 -8.78
N ILE A 180 17.69 -21.20 -8.39
CA ILE A 180 17.26 -22.60 -8.40
C ILE A 180 17.02 -23.00 -6.94
N ILE A 181 15.86 -23.57 -6.63
CA ILE A 181 15.48 -24.04 -5.28
C ILE A 181 15.34 -25.56 -5.26
N GLY A 182 15.10 -26.13 -4.08
CA GLY A 182 14.83 -27.57 -3.92
C GLY A 182 16.05 -28.45 -4.22
N LEU A 183 17.26 -27.89 -4.14
CA LEU A 183 18.51 -28.63 -4.24
C LEU A 183 18.75 -29.44 -2.96
N GLY A 184 19.57 -30.48 -3.04
CA GLY A 184 19.91 -31.34 -1.91
C GLY A 184 19.49 -32.79 -2.16
N THR A 185 19.02 -33.45 -1.11
CA THR A 185 18.48 -34.81 -1.14
C THR A 185 17.01 -34.81 -1.57
N LYS A 186 16.43 -36.01 -1.77
CA LYS A 186 15.01 -36.18 -2.09
C LYS A 186 14.07 -35.57 -1.04
N GLU A 187 14.52 -35.48 0.21
CA GLU A 187 13.75 -34.92 1.32
C GLU A 187 13.75 -33.38 1.34
N ASP A 188 14.63 -32.73 0.55
CA ASP A 188 14.83 -31.27 0.57
C ASP A 188 13.96 -30.52 -0.46
N GLY A 189 13.20 -31.25 -1.30
CA GLY A 189 12.21 -30.70 -2.21
C GLY A 189 12.40 -31.08 -3.68
N VAL A 190 11.72 -30.36 -4.57
CA VAL A 190 11.77 -30.57 -6.03
C VAL A 190 12.57 -29.44 -6.67
N VAL A 191 13.59 -29.80 -7.44
CA VAL A 191 14.46 -28.83 -8.13
C VAL A 191 13.67 -28.06 -9.18
N ARG A 192 13.66 -26.73 -9.09
CA ARG A 192 13.08 -25.85 -10.12
C ARG A 192 13.67 -24.45 -10.12
N GLN A 193 13.53 -23.76 -11.25
CA GLN A 193 13.88 -22.34 -11.36
C GLN A 193 12.73 -21.45 -10.85
N THR A 194 13.08 -20.38 -10.13
CA THR A 194 12.15 -19.35 -9.67
C THR A 194 12.89 -18.04 -9.38
N GLY A 195 12.33 -17.15 -8.58
CA GLY A 195 13.00 -15.96 -8.08
C GLY A 195 12.22 -15.23 -7.01
N PHE A 196 12.77 -14.09 -6.59
CA PHE A 196 12.15 -13.18 -5.64
C PHE A 196 11.81 -11.86 -6.30
N ASP A 197 10.67 -11.31 -5.91
CA ASP A 197 10.28 -9.93 -6.18
C ASP A 197 10.24 -9.12 -4.87
N ILE A 198 10.25 -7.80 -4.98
CA ILE A 198 10.07 -6.96 -3.78
C ILE A 198 8.64 -7.09 -3.27
N THR A 199 8.41 -7.11 -1.95
CA THR A 199 7.07 -7.35 -1.37
C THR A 199 5.97 -6.43 -1.92
N ALA A 200 6.28 -5.17 -2.22
CA ALA A 200 5.33 -4.23 -2.84
C ALA A 200 4.82 -4.65 -4.24
N ALA A 201 5.55 -5.53 -4.92
CA ALA A 201 5.19 -6.10 -6.23
C ALA A 201 4.28 -7.33 -6.13
N SER A 202 4.08 -7.88 -4.92
CA SER A 202 3.24 -9.05 -4.67
C SER A 202 1.78 -8.82 -5.08
N GLU A 203 1.15 -9.81 -5.72
CA GLU A 203 -0.30 -9.80 -5.92
C GLU A 203 -1.08 -9.76 -4.59
N VAL A 204 -0.51 -10.31 -3.51
CA VAL A 204 -1.08 -10.19 -2.14
C VAL A 204 -1.19 -8.73 -1.72
N MET A 205 -0.23 -7.87 -2.09
CA MET A 205 -0.29 -6.42 -1.83
C MET A 205 -1.39 -5.74 -2.65
N ALA A 206 -1.55 -6.13 -3.91
CA ALA A 206 -2.63 -5.61 -4.77
C ALA A 206 -4.00 -6.04 -4.26
N ILE A 207 -4.14 -7.29 -3.78
CA ILE A 207 -5.35 -7.80 -3.15
C ILE A 207 -5.67 -7.05 -1.86
N LEU A 208 -4.68 -6.84 -0.99
CA LEU A 208 -4.85 -6.04 0.24
C LEU A 208 -5.36 -4.63 -0.10
N ALA A 209 -4.81 -3.99 -1.13
CA ALA A 209 -5.21 -2.65 -1.53
C ALA A 209 -6.62 -2.57 -2.14
N LEU A 210 -7.12 -3.66 -2.75
CA LEU A 210 -8.44 -3.71 -3.39
C LEU A 210 -9.53 -4.41 -2.56
N ALA A 211 -9.17 -5.05 -1.45
CA ALA A 211 -10.14 -5.73 -0.59
C ALA A 211 -11.08 -4.71 0.08
N LYS A 212 -12.33 -5.11 0.29
CA LYS A 212 -13.33 -4.34 1.05
C LYS A 212 -13.55 -4.86 2.47
N SER A 213 -13.27 -6.14 2.69
CA SER A 213 -13.44 -6.83 3.97
C SER A 213 -12.50 -8.04 4.04
N LYS A 214 -12.46 -8.72 5.19
CA LYS A 214 -11.68 -9.96 5.36
C LYS A 214 -12.19 -11.07 4.42
N GLU A 215 -13.50 -11.15 4.22
CA GLU A 215 -14.17 -12.12 3.36
C GLU A 215 -13.83 -11.86 1.89
N ASP A 216 -13.89 -10.61 1.43
CA ASP A 216 -13.48 -10.23 0.07
C ASP A 216 -11.98 -10.52 -0.15
N MET A 217 -11.13 -10.24 0.84
CA MET A 217 -9.71 -10.57 0.78
C MET A 217 -9.45 -12.07 0.63
N ARG A 218 -10.08 -12.92 1.47
CA ARG A 218 -9.99 -14.38 1.36
C ARG A 218 -10.49 -14.88 0.00
N ALA A 219 -11.62 -14.35 -0.46
CA ALA A 219 -12.19 -14.72 -1.76
C ALA A 219 -11.26 -14.35 -2.93
N ARG A 220 -10.52 -13.24 -2.82
CA ARG A 220 -9.47 -12.87 -3.78
C ARG A 220 -8.28 -13.81 -3.73
N PHE A 221 -7.80 -14.16 -2.53
CA PHE A 221 -6.72 -15.15 -2.39
C PHE A 221 -7.07 -16.49 -3.03
N ALA A 222 -8.31 -16.96 -2.85
CA ALA A 222 -8.80 -18.19 -3.47
C ALA A 222 -8.70 -18.22 -5.02
N ARG A 223 -8.68 -17.05 -5.65
CA ARG A 223 -8.61 -16.91 -7.12
C ARG A 223 -7.21 -16.68 -7.66
N ILE A 224 -6.19 -16.56 -6.80
CA ILE A 224 -4.79 -16.47 -7.24
C ILE A 224 -4.47 -17.72 -8.03
N VAL A 225 -3.95 -17.54 -9.26
CA VAL A 225 -3.42 -18.62 -10.08
C VAL A 225 -1.92 -18.75 -9.79
N VAL A 226 -1.49 -19.91 -9.34
CA VAL A 226 -0.07 -20.15 -8.99
C VAL A 226 0.76 -20.69 -10.16
N GLY A 227 0.09 -21.24 -11.16
CA GLY A 227 0.66 -21.89 -12.34
C GLY A 227 -0.42 -22.66 -13.09
N TYR A 228 0.02 -23.56 -13.97
CA TYR A 228 -0.85 -24.36 -14.81
C TYR A 228 -0.51 -25.84 -14.68
N ASP A 229 -1.50 -26.71 -14.90
CA ASP A 229 -1.26 -28.15 -15.04
C ASP A 229 -0.67 -28.49 -16.42
N THR A 230 -0.28 -29.76 -16.64
CA THR A 230 0.32 -30.21 -17.92
C THR A 230 -0.64 -30.09 -19.12
N LYS A 231 -1.93 -29.83 -18.88
CA LYS A 231 -2.97 -29.61 -19.90
C LYS A 231 -3.29 -28.13 -20.09
N GLY A 232 -2.59 -27.22 -19.40
CA GLY A 232 -2.78 -25.77 -19.47
C GLY A 232 -3.96 -25.24 -18.67
N LYS A 233 -4.54 -26.02 -17.75
CA LYS A 233 -5.60 -25.53 -16.86
C LYS A 233 -4.97 -24.79 -15.67
N PRO A 234 -5.50 -23.60 -15.28
CA PRO A 234 -4.97 -22.87 -14.15
C PRO A 234 -5.17 -23.63 -12.84
N VAL A 235 -4.14 -23.64 -11.99
CA VAL A 235 -4.20 -24.15 -10.62
C VAL A 235 -4.21 -22.97 -9.65
N THR A 236 -5.20 -22.93 -8.76
CA THR A 236 -5.41 -21.81 -7.84
C THR A 236 -4.90 -22.08 -6.42
N ALA A 237 -4.71 -21.01 -5.65
CA ALA A 237 -4.41 -21.09 -4.23
C ALA A 237 -5.54 -21.76 -3.41
N GLU A 238 -6.79 -21.75 -3.89
CA GLU A 238 -7.88 -22.51 -3.26
C GLU A 238 -7.68 -24.02 -3.41
N GLN A 239 -7.27 -24.48 -4.59
CA GLN A 239 -7.01 -25.92 -4.83
C GLN A 239 -5.85 -26.44 -3.98
N LEU A 240 -4.90 -25.56 -3.63
CA LEU A 240 -3.83 -25.83 -2.67
C LEU A 240 -4.25 -25.62 -1.20
N SER A 241 -5.52 -25.28 -0.93
CA SER A 241 -6.05 -24.98 0.42
C SER A 241 -5.32 -23.84 1.16
N ALA A 242 -4.69 -22.91 0.43
CA ALA A 242 -3.86 -21.86 1.00
C ALA A 242 -4.64 -20.59 1.38
N ALA A 243 -5.77 -20.32 0.70
CA ALA A 243 -6.49 -19.05 0.80
C ALA A 243 -6.92 -18.68 2.23
N GLY A 244 -7.36 -19.67 3.02
CA GLY A 244 -7.73 -19.47 4.43
C GLY A 244 -6.52 -19.08 5.28
N SER A 245 -5.42 -19.82 5.17
CA SER A 245 -4.19 -19.56 5.92
C SER A 245 -3.58 -18.19 5.59
N MET A 246 -3.59 -17.81 4.31
CA MET A 246 -3.18 -16.46 3.89
C MET A 246 -4.06 -15.38 4.51
N ALA A 247 -5.38 -15.58 4.55
CA ALA A 247 -6.30 -14.63 5.15
C ALA A 247 -6.08 -14.45 6.65
N VAL A 248 -5.75 -15.53 7.38
CA VAL A 248 -5.43 -15.47 8.82
C VAL A 248 -4.14 -14.68 9.06
N ILE A 249 -3.07 -14.91 8.29
CA ILE A 249 -1.83 -14.12 8.37
C ILE A 249 -2.12 -12.62 8.15
N MET A 250 -3.06 -12.30 7.27
CA MET A 250 -3.41 -10.94 6.88
C MET A 250 -4.50 -10.31 7.78
N ALA A 251 -4.97 -11.00 8.82
CA ALA A 251 -6.14 -10.58 9.59
C ALA A 251 -5.97 -9.22 10.29
N ASP A 252 -4.75 -8.87 10.68
CA ASP A 252 -4.42 -7.55 11.23
C ASP A 252 -3.98 -6.56 10.16
N ALA A 253 -3.30 -7.04 9.12
CA ALA A 253 -2.76 -6.21 8.05
C ALA A 253 -3.83 -5.56 7.16
N ILE A 254 -5.09 -6.02 7.21
CA ILE A 254 -6.22 -5.38 6.51
C ILE A 254 -6.71 -4.10 7.20
N LYS A 255 -6.38 -3.90 8.49
CA LYS A 255 -6.79 -2.73 9.27
C LYS A 255 -5.87 -1.54 8.95
N PRO A 256 -6.38 -0.39 8.47
CA PRO A 256 -5.57 0.78 8.13
C PRO A 256 -4.86 1.40 9.33
N ASN A 257 -3.74 2.08 9.09
CA ASN A 257 -2.95 2.72 10.14
C ASN A 257 -3.30 4.21 10.24
N LEU A 258 -3.55 4.69 11.46
CA LEU A 258 -3.79 6.10 11.76
C LEU A 258 -2.48 6.78 12.18
N LEU A 259 -2.14 7.83 11.43
CA LEU A 259 -1.05 8.76 11.68
C LEU A 259 -1.59 10.20 11.61
N GLN A 260 -0.70 11.17 11.68
CA GLN A 260 -1.04 12.59 11.55
C GLN A 260 0.05 13.36 10.82
N THR A 261 -0.31 14.53 10.29
CA THR A 261 0.68 15.49 9.76
C THR A 261 1.36 16.26 10.89
N ILE A 262 2.39 17.04 10.58
CA ILE A 262 3.01 17.95 11.55
C ILE A 262 2.06 19.04 12.09
N GLU A 263 0.94 19.29 11.41
CA GLU A 263 -0.14 20.19 11.88
C GLU A 263 -1.33 19.42 12.47
N ASN A 264 -1.13 18.13 12.75
CA ASN A 264 -2.10 17.23 13.37
C ASN A 264 -3.36 16.99 12.52
N THR A 265 -3.26 17.09 11.19
CA THR A 265 -4.31 16.61 10.26
C THR A 265 -4.30 15.08 10.24
N PRO A 266 -5.46 14.39 10.31
CA PRO A 266 -5.52 12.93 10.26
C PRO A 266 -4.99 12.35 8.94
N VAL A 267 -4.19 11.28 9.04
CA VAL A 267 -3.63 10.56 7.89
C VAL A 267 -3.87 9.07 8.06
N ILE A 268 -4.53 8.45 7.10
CA ILE A 268 -4.62 6.99 6.95
C ILE A 268 -3.47 6.55 6.05
N VAL A 269 -2.62 5.65 6.53
CA VAL A 269 -1.56 5.01 5.73
C VAL A 269 -1.85 3.54 5.62
N HIS A 270 -2.07 3.03 4.41
CA HIS A 270 -2.39 1.61 4.24
C HIS A 270 -2.14 1.09 2.83
N SER A 271 -1.53 -0.11 2.75
CA SER A 271 -1.06 -0.78 1.52
C SER A 271 -0.08 0.04 0.68
N GLY A 272 0.62 -0.60 -0.25
CA GLY A 272 1.58 0.09 -1.12
C GLY A 272 1.91 -0.69 -2.38
N PRO A 273 0.93 -1.06 -3.22
CA PRO A 273 1.21 -1.79 -4.45
C PRO A 273 2.01 -0.94 -5.43
N PHE A 274 2.76 -1.60 -6.30
CA PHE A 274 3.40 -0.97 -7.45
C PHE A 274 2.37 -0.34 -8.41
N GLY A 275 2.75 0.75 -9.06
CA GLY A 275 1.87 1.45 -10.02
C GLY A 275 2.06 1.06 -11.49
N ASN A 276 3.03 0.20 -11.81
CA ASN A 276 3.26 -0.33 -13.15
C ASN A 276 2.55 -1.67 -13.36
N ILE A 277 2.92 -2.71 -12.59
CA ILE A 277 2.31 -4.06 -12.66
C ILE A 277 1.01 -4.19 -11.85
N ALA A 278 0.72 -3.22 -10.99
CA ALA A 278 -0.52 -3.11 -10.25
C ALA A 278 -1.06 -1.66 -10.35
N HIS A 279 -1.99 -1.28 -9.47
CA HIS A 279 -2.72 -0.01 -9.57
C HIS A 279 -2.10 1.17 -8.82
N GLY A 280 -1.09 0.97 -7.96
CA GLY A 280 -0.33 2.09 -7.38
C GLY A 280 -1.11 3.04 -6.45
N ASN A 281 -2.15 2.57 -5.76
CA ASN A 281 -3.00 3.39 -4.87
C ASN A 281 -3.04 2.81 -3.44
N SER A 282 -3.37 3.63 -2.44
CA SER A 282 -3.67 3.17 -1.08
C SER A 282 -4.95 2.31 -1.05
N SER A 283 -5.22 1.67 0.08
CA SER A 283 -6.30 0.68 0.17
C SER A 283 -7.71 1.25 0.01
N ILE A 284 -8.63 0.43 -0.51
CA ILE A 284 -10.07 0.73 -0.53
C ILE A 284 -10.62 0.86 0.89
N VAL A 285 -10.27 -0.04 1.81
CA VAL A 285 -10.72 0.02 3.22
C VAL A 285 -10.41 1.38 3.86
N GLY A 286 -9.18 1.88 3.70
CA GLY A 286 -8.79 3.18 4.22
C GLY A 286 -9.64 4.33 3.66
N ASP A 287 -10.00 4.26 2.37
CA ASP A 287 -10.86 5.27 1.76
C ASP A 287 -12.32 5.14 2.18
N LEU A 288 -12.83 3.93 2.42
CA LEU A 288 -14.18 3.71 2.95
C LEU A 288 -14.34 4.27 4.37
N ILE A 289 -13.28 4.26 5.17
CA ILE A 289 -13.24 4.95 6.47
C ILE A 289 -13.14 6.47 6.26
N GLY A 290 -12.16 6.91 5.45
CA GLY A 290 -11.87 8.33 5.24
C GLY A 290 -12.96 9.10 4.49
N ILE A 291 -13.80 8.44 3.69
CA ILE A 291 -14.85 9.13 2.92
C ILE A 291 -15.99 9.64 3.82
N HIS A 292 -16.09 9.18 5.06
CA HIS A 292 -17.11 9.63 6.02
C HIS A 292 -16.54 10.42 7.20
N SER A 293 -15.24 10.76 7.17
CA SER A 293 -14.51 11.36 8.30
C SER A 293 -14.45 12.89 8.30
N GLY A 294 -15.11 13.59 7.38
CA GLY A 294 -15.06 15.06 7.32
C GLY A 294 -15.65 15.64 6.04
N ASP A 295 -15.11 16.79 5.62
CA ASP A 295 -15.54 17.49 4.41
C ASP A 295 -14.75 17.02 3.17
N TYR A 296 -13.50 16.60 3.34
CA TYR A 296 -12.60 16.16 2.26
C TYR A 296 -11.84 14.88 2.61
N LEU A 297 -11.83 13.94 1.67
CA LEU A 297 -10.88 12.83 1.63
C LEU A 297 -9.89 13.11 0.51
N ILE A 298 -8.63 13.36 0.87
CA ILE A 298 -7.56 13.65 -0.08
C ILE A 298 -6.66 12.43 -0.19
N THR A 299 -6.53 11.86 -1.39
CA THR A 299 -5.65 10.72 -1.65
C THR A 299 -4.73 11.01 -2.83
N GLU A 300 -3.85 10.07 -3.17
CA GLU A 300 -2.97 10.19 -4.32
C GLU A 300 -2.87 8.88 -5.12
N ALA A 301 -2.49 9.02 -6.39
CA ALA A 301 -2.20 7.89 -7.26
C ALA A 301 -0.71 7.86 -7.66
N GLY A 302 -0.07 6.69 -7.62
CA GLY A 302 1.36 6.50 -7.94
C GLY A 302 1.73 6.89 -9.37
N PHE A 303 3.00 7.20 -9.66
CA PHE A 303 3.47 7.71 -10.97
C PHE A 303 2.75 8.98 -11.47
N GLY A 304 2.64 9.20 -12.78
CA GLY A 304 1.89 10.29 -13.39
C GLY A 304 0.42 9.94 -13.63
N ALA A 305 -0.34 10.89 -14.17
CA ALA A 305 -1.77 10.74 -14.43
C ALA A 305 -2.09 9.64 -15.46
N ASP A 306 -1.20 9.43 -16.41
CA ASP A 306 -1.26 8.42 -17.47
C ASP A 306 -1.27 6.98 -16.96
N MET A 307 -0.70 6.72 -15.78
CA MET A 307 -0.74 5.39 -15.14
C MET A 307 -1.49 5.39 -13.82
N GLY A 308 -1.12 6.28 -12.90
CA GLY A 308 -1.70 6.30 -11.56
C GLY A 308 -3.16 6.67 -11.56
N ALA A 309 -3.48 7.84 -12.13
CA ALA A 309 -4.84 8.35 -12.14
C ALA A 309 -5.75 7.48 -13.00
N GLU A 310 -5.27 7.03 -14.17
CA GLU A 310 -5.97 6.04 -15.00
C GLU A 310 -6.38 4.80 -14.19
N LYS A 311 -5.44 4.15 -13.51
CA LYS A 311 -5.73 2.95 -12.70
C LYS A 311 -6.54 3.27 -11.44
N PHE A 312 -6.41 4.46 -10.88
CA PHE A 312 -7.27 4.93 -9.80
C PHE A 312 -8.73 4.96 -10.27
N PHE A 313 -9.02 5.61 -11.40
CA PHE A 313 -10.38 5.70 -11.93
C PHE A 313 -10.91 4.34 -12.42
N ASN A 314 -10.13 3.60 -13.18
CA ASN A 314 -10.60 2.41 -13.90
C ASN A 314 -10.51 1.10 -13.09
N ILE A 315 -9.67 1.05 -12.06
CA ILE A 315 -9.51 -0.13 -11.20
C ILE A 315 -10.02 0.16 -9.78
N LYS A 316 -9.42 1.12 -9.06
CA LYS A 316 -9.74 1.35 -7.64
C LYS A 316 -11.15 1.89 -7.45
N CYS A 317 -11.54 2.95 -8.16
CA CYS A 317 -12.89 3.54 -8.09
C CYS A 317 -13.96 2.55 -8.58
N ARG A 318 -13.69 1.82 -9.66
CA ARG A 318 -14.59 0.75 -10.15
C ARG A 318 -14.78 -0.34 -9.10
N ALA A 319 -13.70 -0.79 -8.47
CA ALA A 319 -13.75 -1.82 -7.44
C ALA A 319 -14.44 -1.31 -6.17
N SER A 320 -14.16 -0.08 -5.71
CA SER A 320 -14.69 0.49 -4.47
C SER A 320 -16.13 0.97 -4.59
N GLY A 321 -16.54 1.44 -5.78
CA GLY A 321 -17.78 2.19 -5.99
C GLY A 321 -17.67 3.67 -5.61
N LEU A 322 -16.48 4.16 -5.25
CA LEU A 322 -16.24 5.59 -4.96
C LEU A 322 -16.02 6.37 -6.26
N VAL A 323 -16.59 7.58 -6.32
CA VAL A 323 -16.46 8.49 -7.45
C VAL A 323 -15.70 9.74 -6.97
N PRO A 324 -14.59 10.11 -7.62
CA PRO A 324 -13.84 11.31 -7.26
C PRO A 324 -14.60 12.56 -7.69
N ASP A 325 -14.63 13.57 -6.81
CA ASP A 325 -15.24 14.88 -7.06
C ASP A 325 -14.26 15.85 -7.75
N ALA A 326 -12.95 15.66 -7.54
CA ALA A 326 -11.92 16.51 -8.13
C ALA A 326 -10.59 15.77 -8.30
N ALA A 327 -9.76 16.28 -9.23
CA ALA A 327 -8.39 15.85 -9.41
C ALA A 327 -7.44 17.06 -9.36
N VAL A 328 -6.28 16.88 -8.71
CA VAL A 328 -5.20 17.87 -8.67
C VAL A 328 -4.02 17.31 -9.46
N LEU A 329 -3.59 18.03 -10.50
CA LEU A 329 -2.42 17.66 -11.32
C LEU A 329 -1.19 18.47 -10.88
N VAL A 330 -0.25 17.81 -10.21
CA VAL A 330 1.00 18.43 -9.75
C VAL A 330 2.00 18.54 -10.91
N ALA A 331 2.56 19.74 -11.08
CA ALA A 331 3.60 20.02 -12.06
C ALA A 331 4.60 21.03 -11.49
N THR A 332 5.85 20.98 -11.96
CA THR A 332 6.87 21.98 -11.64
C THR A 332 7.47 22.56 -12.91
N VAL A 333 7.89 23.82 -12.87
CA VAL A 333 8.57 24.47 -14.00
C VAL A 333 9.83 23.69 -14.41
N ARG A 334 10.56 23.12 -13.43
CA ARG A 334 11.76 22.31 -13.66
C ARG A 334 11.43 21.02 -14.43
N ALA A 335 10.40 20.28 -14.02
CA ALA A 335 9.97 19.07 -14.70
C ALA A 335 9.45 19.37 -16.12
N LEU A 336 8.68 20.45 -16.32
CA LEU A 336 8.23 20.87 -17.65
C LEU A 336 9.40 21.27 -18.58
N LYS A 337 10.42 21.95 -18.05
CA LYS A 337 11.66 22.24 -18.81
C LYS A 337 12.39 20.96 -19.21
N ALA A 338 12.44 19.95 -18.35
CA ALA A 338 13.02 18.64 -18.67
C ALA A 338 12.25 17.96 -19.81
N HIS A 339 10.92 17.95 -19.77
CA HIS A 339 10.08 17.42 -20.87
C HIS A 339 10.28 18.16 -22.19
N SER A 340 10.58 19.46 -22.15
CA SER A 340 10.87 20.24 -23.36
C SER A 340 12.26 20.02 -23.95
N GLY A 341 13.14 19.25 -23.30
CA GLY A 341 14.56 19.14 -23.66
C GLY A 341 15.40 20.39 -23.38
N LYS A 342 14.83 21.38 -22.67
CA LYS A 342 15.47 22.69 -22.39
C LYS A 342 15.85 22.88 -20.92
N TYR A 343 16.08 21.78 -20.19
CA TYR A 343 16.59 21.88 -18.83
C TYR A 343 18.08 22.25 -18.86
N LYS A 344 18.36 23.53 -18.60
CA LYS A 344 19.69 24.09 -18.35
C LYS A 344 19.75 24.50 -16.88
#